data_AF-R6FBC9-F1
#
_entry.id   AF-R6FBC9-F1
#
_cell.length_a   1.000
_cell.length_b   1.000
_cell.length_c   1.000
_cell.angle_alpha   90.00
_cell.angle_beta   90.00
_cell.angle_gamma   90.00
#
_symmetry.space_group_name_H-M   'P 1'
#
loop_
_entity.id
_entity.type
_entity.pdbx_description
1 polymer ?
#
loop_
_entity_poly.entity_id
_entity_poly.type
_entity_poly.pdbx_seq_one_letter_code
_entity_poly.pdbx_strand_id
1 'polypeptide(L)'
;MKNQCPYCSEPIGIASRLKYCFISTHFSIRCPHCGKTIRPLKNPLSFQRCFYAGALTAFTSFWAFIYLIKDHFWQAVLFAACISLLLTIAIAIVTIRNIEFTKDK
;
A
#
# COMPACT_ATOMS: atom_id res chain seq x y z
N MET A 1 -10.64 -8.60 13.48
CA MET A 1 -9.57 -9.63 13.40
C MET A 1 -8.72 -9.31 12.19
N LYS A 2 -7.49 -8.84 12.39
CA LYS A 2 -6.60 -8.43 11.30
C LYS A 2 -5.95 -9.68 10.70
N ASN A 3 -5.88 -9.76 9.37
CA ASN A 3 -5.09 -10.77 8.63
C ASN A 3 -5.59 -12.22 8.73
N GLN A 4 -6.76 -12.45 9.31
CA GLN A 4 -7.34 -13.79 9.51
C GLN A 4 -8.52 -14.00 8.57
N CYS A 5 -8.74 -15.26 8.19
CA CYS A 5 -9.93 -15.63 7.44
C CYS A 5 -11.18 -15.52 8.33
N PRO A 6 -12.26 -14.84 7.89
CA PRO A 6 -13.49 -14.70 8.69
C PRO A 6 -14.30 -16.00 8.84
N TYR A 7 -13.88 -17.09 8.20
CA TYR A 7 -14.53 -18.41 8.28
C TYR A 7 -13.76 -19.42 9.11
N CYS A 8 -12.43 -19.49 8.95
CA CYS A 8 -11.59 -20.46 9.66
C CYS A 8 -10.68 -19.84 10.72
N SER A 9 -10.67 -18.50 10.87
CA SER A 9 -9.80 -17.75 11.79
C SER A 9 -8.28 -17.95 11.57
N GLU A 10 -7.90 -18.76 10.58
CA GLU A 10 -6.53 -19.06 10.20
C GLU A 10 -5.86 -17.82 9.58
N PRO A 11 -4.57 -17.56 9.87
CA PRO A 11 -3.82 -16.47 9.26
C PRO A 11 -3.65 -16.66 7.76
N ILE A 12 -3.92 -15.62 6.97
CA ILE A 12 -3.73 -15.67 5.53
C ILE A 12 -2.27 -15.35 5.20
N GLY A 13 -1.63 -16.25 4.45
CA GLY A 13 -0.24 -16.10 4.01
C GLY A 13 0.02 -14.81 3.25
N ILE A 14 1.23 -14.28 3.42
CA ILE A 14 1.67 -12.99 2.84
C ILE A 14 1.61 -13.00 1.31
N ALA A 15 1.87 -14.14 0.66
CA ALA A 15 1.79 -14.30 -0.79
C ALA A 15 0.39 -13.99 -1.35
N SER A 16 -0.67 -14.45 -0.68
CA SER A 16 -2.05 -14.16 -1.07
C SER A 16 -2.41 -12.69 -0.87
N ARG A 17 -1.77 -12.01 0.09
CA ARG A 17 -1.94 -10.58 0.36
C ARG A 17 -1.19 -9.70 -0.62
N LEU A 18 -0.03 -10.15 -1.11
CA LEU A 18 0.72 -9.49 -2.18
C LEU A 18 -0.08 -9.47 -3.49
N LYS A 19 -0.79 -10.56 -3.82
CA LYS A 19 -1.69 -10.59 -4.98
C LYS A 19 -2.73 -9.46 -4.94
N TYR A 20 -3.22 -9.08 -3.76
CA TYR A 20 -4.12 -7.93 -3.62
C TYR A 20 -3.48 -6.59 -3.94
N CYS A 21 -2.20 -6.41 -3.59
CA CYS A 21 -1.48 -5.18 -3.90
C CYS A 21 -1.32 -4.99 -5.42
N PHE A 22 -1.30 -6.10 -6.19
CA PHE A 22 -1.19 -6.09 -7.64
C PHE A 22 -2.53 -6.10 -8.39
N ILE A 23 -3.56 -6.79 -7.87
CA ILE A 23 -4.78 -7.14 -8.63
C ILE A 23 -6.00 -6.26 -8.26
N SER A 24 -5.81 -5.22 -7.43
CA SER A 24 -6.88 -4.29 -6.98
C SER A 24 -7.90 -4.93 -6.02
N THR A 25 -8.61 -4.10 -5.26
CA THR A 25 -9.51 -4.48 -4.16
C THR A 25 -10.84 -5.10 -4.61
N HIS A 26 -11.09 -5.17 -5.92
CA HIS A 26 -12.31 -5.75 -6.47
C HIS A 26 -12.27 -7.29 -6.58
N PHE A 27 -11.10 -7.90 -6.36
CA PHE A 27 -10.94 -9.33 -6.49
C PHE A 27 -11.29 -10.08 -5.19
N SER A 28 -12.07 -11.14 -5.31
CA SER A 28 -12.27 -12.10 -4.24
C SER A 28 -11.18 -13.18 -4.30
N ILE A 29 -10.50 -13.49 -3.20
CA ILE A 29 -9.59 -14.64 -3.14
C ILE A 29 -10.28 -15.83 -2.50
N ARG A 30 -9.87 -17.04 -2.90
CA ARG A 30 -10.23 -18.25 -2.13
C ARG A 30 -9.22 -18.43 -1.01
N CYS A 31 -9.73 -18.71 0.19
CA CYS A 31 -8.88 -19.07 1.31
C CYS A 31 -8.19 -20.43 1.04
N PRO A 32 -6.87 -20.57 1.21
CA PRO A 32 -6.17 -21.84 0.98
C PRO A 32 -6.56 -22.93 1.99
N HIS A 33 -7.05 -22.56 3.17
CA HIS A 33 -7.41 -23.50 4.22
C HIS A 33 -8.87 -23.99 4.12
N CYS A 34 -9.81 -23.06 3.96
CA CYS A 34 -11.24 -23.41 3.96
C CYS A 34 -11.89 -23.41 2.57
N GLY A 35 -11.17 -23.05 1.51
CA GLY A 35 -11.68 -22.97 0.14
C GLY A 35 -12.73 -21.89 -0.11
N LYS A 36 -13.25 -21.24 0.95
CA LYS A 36 -14.29 -20.21 0.86
C LYS A 36 -13.74 -18.91 0.28
N THR A 37 -14.59 -18.26 -0.49
CA THR A 37 -14.34 -16.95 -1.09
C THR A 37 -14.38 -15.87 -0.02
N ILE A 38 -13.33 -15.06 0.05
CA ILE A 38 -13.19 -13.94 0.98
C ILE A 38 -12.84 -12.68 0.22
N ARG A 39 -13.32 -11.54 0.71
CA ARG A 39 -13.10 -10.22 0.10
C ARG A 39 -12.43 -9.29 1.10
N PRO A 40 -11.53 -8.38 0.69
CA PRO A 40 -11.03 -7.35 1.60
C PRO A 40 -12.19 -6.42 2.03
N LEU A 41 -12.27 -6.12 3.33
CA LEU A 41 -13.37 -5.36 3.95
C LEU A 41 -13.52 -3.95 3.36
N LYS A 42 -12.40 -3.27 3.08
CA LYS A 42 -12.30 -1.97 2.40
C LYS A 42 -10.83 -1.63 2.17
N ASN A 43 -10.56 -0.52 1.46
CA ASN A 43 -9.22 0.03 1.31
C ASN A 43 -8.48 0.03 2.66
N PRO A 44 -7.34 -0.68 2.79
CA PRO A 44 -6.61 -0.80 4.06
C PRO A 44 -5.95 0.52 4.49
N LEU A 45 -5.92 1.50 3.58
CA LEU A 45 -5.45 2.85 3.81
C LEU A 45 -6.60 3.83 3.60
N SER A 46 -6.82 4.72 4.57
CA SER A 46 -7.70 5.86 4.33
C SER A 46 -7.11 6.68 3.19
N PHE A 47 -7.92 7.02 2.18
CA PHE A 47 -7.52 7.87 1.07
C PHE A 47 -6.79 9.15 1.53
N GLN A 48 -7.26 9.73 2.64
CA GLN A 48 -6.67 10.91 3.28
C GLN A 48 -5.19 10.74 3.64
N ARG A 49 -4.80 9.60 4.25
CA ARG A 49 -3.40 9.32 4.61
C ARG A 49 -2.50 9.18 3.39
N CYS A 50 -2.97 8.52 2.34
CA CYS A 50 -2.21 8.44 1.08
C CYS A 50 -2.07 9.81 0.42
N PHE A 51 -3.14 10.61 0.42
CA PHE A 51 -3.15 11.96 -0.12
C PHE A 51 -2.17 12.87 0.62
N TYR A 52 -2.20 12.89 1.96
CA TYR A 52 -1.25 13.67 2.76
C TYR A 52 0.19 13.20 2.56
N ALA A 53 0.44 11.89 2.53
CA ALA A 53 1.79 11.35 2.31
C ALA A 53 2.34 11.78 0.94
N GLY A 54 1.52 11.67 -0.12
CA GLY A 54 1.89 12.12 -1.47
C GLY A 54 2.15 13.62 -1.53
N ALA A 55 1.25 14.43 -0.96
CA ALA A 55 1.40 15.88 -0.90
C ALA A 55 2.66 16.30 -0.15
N LEU A 56 2.98 15.63 0.97
CA LEU A 56 4.15 15.91 1.78
C LEU A 56 5.44 15.55 1.01
N THR A 57 5.48 14.41 0.31
CA THR A 57 6.62 14.07 -0.56
C THR A 57 6.80 15.02 -1.73
N ALA A 58 5.71 15.49 -2.35
CA ALA A 58 5.79 16.47 -3.43
C ALA A 58 6.31 17.81 -2.89
N PHE A 59 5.80 18.24 -1.73
CA PHE A 59 6.24 19.46 -1.07
C PHE A 59 7.72 19.42 -0.66
N THR A 60 8.18 18.30 -0.08
CA THR A 60 9.60 18.13 0.27
C THR A 60 10.49 18.08 -0.97
N SER A 61 10.05 17.43 -2.04
CA SER A 61 10.80 17.37 -3.30
C SER A 61 10.91 18.75 -3.95
N PHE A 62 9.84 19.54 -3.89
CA PHE A 62 9.82 20.93 -4.38
C PHE A 62 10.75 21.83 -3.55
N TRP A 63 10.74 21.71 -2.23
CA TRP A 63 11.65 22.46 -1.36
C TRP A 63 13.11 22.04 -1.53
N ALA A 64 13.38 20.74 -1.67
CA ALA A 64 14.72 20.22 -1.96
C ALA A 64 15.22 20.75 -3.32
N PHE A 65 14.33 20.80 -4.32
CA PHE A 65 14.64 21.38 -5.62
C PHE A 65 15.03 22.86 -5.54
N ILE A 66 14.29 23.67 -4.79
CA ILE A 66 14.61 25.09 -4.55
C ILE A 66 15.97 25.24 -3.83
N TYR A 67 16.26 24.36 -2.86
CA TYR A 67 17.51 24.44 -2.09
C TYR A 67 18.75 23.96 -2.88
N LEU A 68 18.56 23.00 -3.78
CA LEU A 68 19.61 22.43 -4.64
C LEU A 68 19.80 23.18 -5.97
N ILE A 69 19.02 24.24 -6.19
CA ILE A 69 18.93 24.96 -7.48
C ILE A 69 20.21 25.70 -7.88
N LYS A 70 21.27 25.63 -7.06
CA LYS A 70 22.52 26.30 -7.41
C LYS A 70 23.26 25.63 -8.58
N ASP A 71 23.22 24.30 -8.79
CA ASP A 71 23.91 23.68 -9.95
C ASP A 71 23.49 22.24 -10.36
N HIS A 72 22.55 21.56 -9.67
CA HIS A 72 22.36 20.09 -9.86
C HIS A 72 20.91 19.62 -10.02
N PHE A 73 20.23 20.06 -11.09
CA PHE A 73 18.87 19.60 -11.46
C PHE A 73 18.71 18.07 -11.47
N TRP A 74 19.67 17.36 -12.08
CA TRP A 74 19.60 15.90 -12.23
C TRP A 74 19.66 15.16 -10.89
N GLN A 75 20.46 15.67 -9.94
CA GLN A 75 20.57 15.09 -8.60
C GLN A 75 19.26 15.28 -7.82
N ALA A 76 18.60 16.43 -7.97
CA ALA A 76 17.30 16.67 -7.34
C ALA A 76 16.20 15.73 -7.89
N VAL A 77 16.20 15.47 -9.21
CA VAL A 77 15.26 14.51 -9.83
C VAL A 77 15.51 13.09 -9.32
N LEU A 78 16.77 12.65 -9.26
CA LEU A 78 17.15 11.34 -8.71
C LEU A 78 16.76 11.20 -7.24
N PHE A 79 16.92 12.26 -6.44
CA PHE A 79 16.50 12.26 -5.04
C PHE A 79 14.99 12.14 -4.88
N ALA A 80 14.22 12.93 -5.63
CA ALA A 80 12.76 12.84 -5.64
C ALA A 80 12.26 11.45 -6.08
N ALA A 81 12.88 10.88 -7.12
CA ALA A 81 12.59 9.52 -7.58
C ALA A 81 12.88 8.49 -6.47
N CYS A 82 14.00 8.60 -5.76
CA CYS A 82 14.34 7.69 -4.67
C CYS A 82 13.34 7.78 -3.49
N ILE A 83 12.97 9.01 -3.10
CA ILE A 83 12.00 9.24 -2.02
C ILE A 83 10.61 8.72 -2.40
N SER A 84 10.15 8.96 -3.62
CA SER A 84 8.85 8.44 -4.10
C SER A 84 8.82 6.91 -4.14
N LEU A 85 9.94 6.26 -4.48
CA LEU A 85 10.08 4.81 -4.48
C LEU A 85 10.03 4.23 -3.06
N LEU A 86 10.72 4.86 -2.10
CA LEU A 86 10.63 4.48 -0.68
C LEU A 86 9.21 4.66 -0.13
N LEU A 87 8.54 5.75 -0.50
CA LEU A 87 7.17 6.01 -0.05
C LEU A 87 6.20 4.96 -0.62
N THR A 88 6.33 4.59 -1.89
CA THR A 88 5.50 3.54 -2.50
C THR A 88 5.72 2.19 -1.84
N ILE A 89 6.95 1.82 -1.50
CA ILE A 89 7.24 0.59 -0.75
C ILE A 89 6.61 0.65 0.65
N ALA A 90 6.77 1.77 1.37
CA ALA A 90 6.18 1.93 2.70
C ALA A 90 4.64 1.81 2.65
N ILE A 91 4.00 2.46 1.67
CA ILE A 91 2.56 2.38 1.44
C ILE A 91 2.15 0.93 1.14
N ALA A 92 2.90 0.20 0.30
CA ALA A 92 2.63 -1.21 -0.01
C ALA A 92 2.72 -2.10 1.24
N ILE A 93 3.74 -1.91 2.08
CA ILE A 93 3.91 -2.66 3.34
C ILE A 93 2.76 -2.38 4.30
N VAL A 94 2.40 -1.11 4.50
CA VAL A 94 1.29 -0.72 5.39
C VAL A 94 -0.04 -1.23 4.85
N THR A 95 -0.24 -1.17 3.53
CA THR A 95 -1.39 -1.77 2.84
C THR A 95 -1.47 -3.24 3.18
N ILE A 96 -0.40 -4.00 2.92
CA ILE A 96 -0.36 -5.44 3.19
C ILE A 96 -0.70 -5.69 4.66
N ARG A 97 -0.07 -5.01 5.62
CA ARG A 97 -0.28 -5.25 7.05
C ARG A 97 -1.69 -4.93 7.56
N ASN A 98 -2.38 -3.96 6.97
CA ASN A 98 -3.72 -3.53 7.41
C ASN A 98 -4.89 -4.10 6.60
N ILE A 99 -4.66 -5.04 5.69
CA ILE A 99 -5.77 -5.74 5.01
C ILE A 99 -6.59 -6.52 6.04
N GLU A 100 -7.84 -6.12 6.19
CA GLU A 100 -8.88 -6.87 6.90
C GLU A 100 -9.77 -7.58 5.87
N PHE A 101 -10.22 -8.79 6.19
CA PHE A 101 -11.04 -9.62 5.31
C PHE A 101 -12.48 -9.70 5.83
N THR A 102 -13.43 -9.65 4.92
CA THR A 102 -14.86 -9.83 5.16
C THR A 102 -15.39 -11.04 4.40
N LYS A 103 -16.52 -11.54 4.88
CA LYS A 103 -17.32 -12.55 4.19
C LYS A 103 -17.88 -11.92 2.91
N ASP A 104 -17.77 -12.63 1.80
CA ASP A 104 -18.48 -12.24 0.57
C ASP A 104 -19.98 -12.42 0.84
N LYS A 105 -20.79 -11.43 0.43
CA LYS A 105 -22.21 -11.32 0.79
C LYS A 105 -23.09 -11.96 -0.27
#